data_AF-C5RZY6-F1
#
_entry.id   AF-C5RZY6-F1
#
_cell.length_a   1.000
_cell.length_b   1.000
_cell.length_c   1.000
_cell.angle_alpha   90.00
_cell.angle_beta   90.00
_cell.angle_gamma   90.00
#
_symmetry.space_group_name_H-M   'P 1'
#
loop_
_entity.id
_entity.type
_entity.pdbx_description
1 polymer ?
#
loop_
_entity_poly.entity_id
_entity_poly.type
_entity_poly.pdbx_seq_one_letter_code
_entity_poly.pdbx_strand_id
1 'polypeptide(L)'
;MKQVMNPINTPTQRFKDGNPATGEYGTIVTAQFLNDTQDSIINIQQELHSVLAEADIEANNEQLDQLAKAIKKIAGDATRDNFNELANPDGYKHIGRCKSVAELRTIRPTEHGQRILVDTYYEGGTTGGGEFVADLQDLITPDDGGTCFVVDGNGG
;
A
#
# COMPACT_ATOMS: atom_id res chain seq x y z
N MET A 1 15.41 -12.95 4.57
CA MET A 1 15.64 -13.64 5.86
C MET A 1 16.08 -15.10 5.69
N LYS A 2 16.98 -15.60 6.56
CA LYS A 2 17.46 -16.99 6.65
C LYS A 2 16.29 -17.89 7.05
N GLN A 3 16.32 -19.15 6.62
CA GLN A 3 15.40 -20.17 7.09
C GLN A 3 15.49 -20.33 8.62
N VAL A 4 14.39 -20.77 9.23
CA VAL A 4 14.33 -21.00 10.68
C VAL A 4 15.45 -21.96 11.09
N MET A 5 16.18 -21.58 12.15
CA MET A 5 17.28 -22.36 12.70
C MET A 5 16.81 -23.76 13.12
N ASN A 6 17.63 -24.77 12.82
CA ASN A 6 17.37 -26.15 13.25
C ASN A 6 17.39 -26.24 14.79
N PRO A 7 16.44 -26.94 15.41
CA PRO A 7 16.49 -27.20 16.83
C PRO A 7 17.72 -28.02 17.23
N ILE A 8 18.11 -27.93 18.51
CA ILE A 8 19.17 -28.79 19.04
C ILE A 8 18.75 -30.26 18.93
N ASN A 9 19.69 -31.14 18.57
CA ASN A 9 19.42 -32.56 18.35
C ASN A 9 19.25 -33.32 19.70
N THR A 10 18.09 -33.14 20.32
CA THR A 10 17.63 -33.86 21.51
C THR A 10 16.24 -34.43 21.24
N PRO A 11 15.77 -35.45 22.01
CA PRO A 11 14.43 -36.00 21.83
C PRO A 11 13.30 -34.97 21.92
N THR A 12 13.52 -33.90 22.71
CA THR A 12 12.57 -32.80 22.90
C THR A 12 12.82 -31.61 21.98
N GLN A 13 13.86 -31.65 21.13
CA GLN A 13 14.30 -30.53 20.29
C GLN A 13 14.63 -29.25 21.08
N ARG A 14 14.95 -29.39 22.38
CA ARG A 14 15.28 -28.30 23.30
C ARG A 14 16.48 -28.67 24.17
N PHE A 15 17.10 -27.64 24.74
CA PHE A 15 18.07 -27.85 25.82
C PHE A 15 17.35 -28.40 27.04
N LYS A 16 18.00 -29.34 27.73
CA LYS A 16 17.61 -29.79 29.07
C LYS A 16 18.73 -29.47 30.05
N ASP A 17 18.36 -29.12 31.27
CA ASP A 17 19.31 -28.98 32.36
C ASP A 17 19.79 -30.37 32.82
N GLY A 18 20.97 -30.40 33.44
CA GLY A 18 21.42 -31.58 34.17
C GLY A 18 20.72 -31.68 35.52
N ASN A 19 20.66 -32.89 36.07
CA ASN A 19 20.14 -33.15 37.41
C ASN A 19 21.23 -33.80 38.28
N PRO A 20 21.89 -33.03 39.17
CA PRO A 20 22.93 -33.53 40.05
C PRO A 20 22.48 -34.61 41.03
N ALA A 21 21.18 -34.64 41.39
CA ALA A 21 20.64 -35.63 42.33
C ALA A 21 20.47 -37.01 41.69
N THR A 22 20.31 -37.07 40.37
CA THR A 22 20.16 -38.32 39.60
C THR A 22 21.37 -38.65 38.73
N GLY A 23 22.33 -37.74 38.62
CA GLY A 23 23.50 -37.86 37.74
C GLY A 23 23.19 -37.61 36.26
N GLU A 24 22.01 -37.09 35.91
CA GLU A 24 21.66 -36.79 34.53
C GLU A 24 22.44 -35.57 34.01
N TYR A 25 23.09 -35.70 32.85
CA TYR A 25 23.79 -34.60 32.21
C TYR A 25 22.84 -33.68 31.43
N GLY A 26 23.13 -32.38 31.44
CA GLY A 26 22.43 -31.40 30.61
C GLY A 26 22.85 -31.46 29.14
N THR A 27 22.08 -30.78 28.28
CA THR A 27 22.42 -30.67 26.86
C THR A 27 23.61 -29.75 26.67
N ILE A 28 24.64 -30.24 25.98
CA ILE A 28 25.81 -29.43 25.62
C ILE A 28 25.41 -28.44 24.51
N VAL A 29 25.84 -27.18 24.65
CA VAL A 29 25.74 -26.19 23.58
C VAL A 29 26.73 -26.55 22.49
N THR A 30 26.21 -26.97 21.34
CA THR A 30 27.05 -27.37 20.20
C THR A 30 27.54 -26.15 19.42
N ALA A 31 28.70 -26.27 18.78
CA ALA A 31 29.21 -25.23 17.88
C ALA A 31 28.22 -24.96 16.74
N GLN A 32 27.57 -26.00 16.22
CA GLN A 32 26.51 -25.87 15.21
C GLN A 32 25.40 -24.92 15.68
N PHE A 33 24.90 -25.12 16.90
CA PHE A 33 23.82 -24.28 17.44
C PHE A 33 24.27 -22.81 17.60
N LEU A 34 25.48 -22.57 18.10
CA LEU A 34 26.00 -21.20 18.25
C LEU A 34 26.26 -20.52 16.91
N ASN A 35 26.83 -21.22 15.94
CA ASN A 35 27.06 -20.70 14.59
C ASN A 35 25.72 -20.37 13.90
N ASP A 36 24.73 -21.27 14.00
CA ASP A 36 23.40 -21.03 13.44
C ASP A 36 22.70 -19.83 14.10
N THR A 37 22.88 -19.65 15.41
CA THR A 37 22.37 -18.48 16.14
C THR A 37 23.05 -17.19 15.66
N GLN A 38 24.39 -17.19 15.57
CA GLN A 38 25.17 -16.07 15.08
C GLN A 38 24.74 -15.68 13.66
N ASP A 39 24.68 -16.64 12.75
CA ASP A 39 24.23 -16.43 11.37
C ASP A 39 22.81 -15.86 11.30
N SER A 40 21.91 -16.34 12.18
CA SER A 40 20.52 -15.85 12.21
C SER A 40 20.46 -14.40 12.66
N ILE A 41 21.24 -14.01 13.67
CA ILE A 41 21.34 -12.62 14.14
C ILE A 41 21.94 -11.73 13.05
N ILE A 42 23.05 -12.15 12.44
CA ILE A 42 23.69 -11.40 11.34
C ILE A 42 22.71 -11.23 10.19
N ASN A 43 21.97 -12.28 9.82
CA ASN A 43 21.00 -12.17 8.75
C ASN A 43 19.85 -11.21 9.07
N ILE A 44 19.29 -11.27 10.28
CA ILE A 44 18.27 -10.30 10.71
C ILE A 44 18.83 -8.87 10.64
N GLN A 45 20.06 -8.65 11.13
CA GLN A 45 20.72 -7.35 11.03
C GLN A 45 20.87 -6.89 9.58
N GLN A 46 21.30 -7.77 8.66
CA GLN A 46 21.43 -7.44 7.24
C GLN A 46 20.09 -7.01 6.63
N GLU A 47 18.98 -7.69 6.94
CA GLU A 47 17.65 -7.32 6.43
C GLU A 47 17.19 -5.98 7.02
N LEU A 48 17.44 -5.72 8.30
CA LEU A 48 17.18 -4.43 8.90
C LEU A 48 18.04 -3.32 8.28
N HIS A 49 19.31 -3.60 7.98
CA HIS A 49 20.19 -2.68 7.25
C HIS A 49 19.68 -2.41 5.83
N SER A 50 19.11 -3.40 5.14
CA SER A 50 18.46 -3.18 3.85
C SER A 50 17.27 -2.22 3.97
N VAL A 51 16.46 -2.32 5.03
CA VAL A 51 15.36 -1.35 5.28
C VAL A 51 15.90 0.05 5.54
N LEU A 52 17.01 0.20 6.28
CA LEU A 52 17.63 1.50 6.49
C LEU A 52 18.19 2.08 5.18
N ALA A 53 18.85 1.25 4.37
CA ALA A 53 19.43 1.65 3.09
C ALA A 53 18.38 2.10 2.08
N GLU A 54 17.25 1.39 1.98
CA GLU A 54 16.10 1.79 1.15
C GLU A 54 15.56 3.17 1.54
N ALA A 55 15.69 3.54 2.82
CA ALA A 55 15.32 4.85 3.32
C ALA A 55 16.47 5.88 3.28
N ASP A 56 17.61 5.60 2.65
CA ASP A 56 18.84 6.42 2.70
C ASP A 56 19.28 6.79 4.14
N ILE A 57 19.09 5.89 5.10
CA ILE A 57 19.50 6.08 6.50
C ILE A 57 20.73 5.21 6.78
N GLU A 58 21.80 5.84 7.28
CA GLU A 58 22.95 5.10 7.78
C GLU A 58 22.69 4.57 9.21
N ALA A 59 23.19 3.37 9.48
CA ALA A 59 23.07 2.77 10.80
C ALA A 59 23.98 3.46 11.82
N ASN A 60 23.44 3.75 12.99
CA ASN A 60 24.17 4.39 14.10
C ASN A 60 23.85 3.68 15.43
N ASN A 61 24.87 3.21 16.14
CA ASN A 61 24.72 2.45 17.37
C ASN A 61 24.25 3.28 18.59
N GLU A 62 24.25 4.61 18.50
CA GLU A 62 23.78 5.51 19.56
C GLU A 62 22.28 5.85 19.44
N GLN A 63 21.61 5.44 18.36
CA GLN A 63 20.22 5.78 18.09
C GLN A 63 19.35 4.53 17.93
N LEU A 64 18.23 4.48 18.67
CA LEU A 64 17.38 3.30 18.79
C LEU A 64 16.10 3.34 17.93
N ASP A 65 15.89 4.40 17.14
CA ASP A 65 14.66 4.63 16.38
C ASP A 65 14.84 4.65 14.85
N GLN A 66 16.02 4.26 14.34
CA GLN A 66 16.34 4.30 12.91
C GLN A 66 15.41 3.45 12.07
N LEU A 67 15.08 2.25 12.53
CA LEU A 67 14.17 1.36 11.81
C LEU A 67 12.77 2.00 11.70
N ALA A 68 12.29 2.61 12.78
CA ALA A 68 11.00 3.30 12.78
C ALA A 68 11.02 4.52 11.85
N LYS A 69 12.14 5.27 11.80
CA LYS A 69 12.33 6.39 10.86
C LYS A 69 12.37 5.91 9.41
N ALA A 70 13.07 4.82 9.13
CA ALA A 70 13.18 4.24 7.79
C ALA A 70 11.80 3.82 7.26
N ILE A 71 11.05 3.04 8.04
CA ILE A 71 9.71 2.59 7.68
C ILE A 71 8.78 3.78 7.42
N LYS A 72 8.81 4.81 8.28
CA LYS A 72 8.02 6.03 8.09
C LYS A 72 8.41 6.76 6.81
N LYS A 73 9.70 6.87 6.49
CA LYS A 73 10.17 7.51 5.27
C LYS A 73 9.73 6.73 4.04
N ILE A 74 9.98 5.42 3.97
CA ILE A 74 9.58 4.57 2.84
C ILE A 74 8.07 4.66 2.57
N ALA A 75 7.25 4.55 3.62
CA ALA A 75 5.80 4.67 3.48
C ALA A 75 5.35 6.08 3.05
N GLY A 76 6.04 7.11 3.56
CA GLY A 76 5.79 8.51 3.20
C GLY A 76 6.19 8.83 1.75
N ASP A 77 7.34 8.35 1.30
CA ASP A 77 7.85 8.58 -0.06
C ASP A 77 6.94 7.91 -1.10
N ALA A 78 6.55 6.66 -0.88
CA ALA A 78 5.58 5.98 -1.75
C ALA A 78 4.25 6.73 -1.88
N THR A 79 3.79 7.37 -0.80
CA THR A 79 2.58 8.19 -0.82
C THR A 79 2.81 9.51 -1.57
N ARG A 80 3.95 10.16 -1.33
CA ARG A 80 4.33 11.43 -1.94
C ARG A 80 4.50 11.30 -3.45
N ASP A 81 5.05 10.20 -3.94
CA ASP A 81 5.25 9.96 -5.37
C ASP A 81 3.92 9.96 -6.14
N ASN A 82 2.88 9.32 -5.60
CA ASN A 82 1.53 9.36 -6.20
C ASN A 82 0.98 10.80 -6.29
N PHE A 83 1.19 11.63 -5.26
CA PHE A 83 0.76 13.04 -5.30
C PHE A 83 1.60 13.88 -6.27
N ASN A 84 2.88 13.56 -6.43
CA ASN A 84 3.74 14.23 -7.40
C ASN A 84 3.28 13.94 -8.84
N GLU A 85 2.80 12.73 -9.13
CA GLU A 85 2.24 12.39 -10.44
C GLU A 85 1.03 13.25 -10.80
N LEU A 86 0.16 13.52 -9.82
CA LEU A 86 -0.99 14.43 -9.99
C LEU A 86 -0.57 15.90 -10.19
N ALA A 87 0.58 16.30 -9.64
CA ALA A 87 1.09 17.66 -9.73
C ALA A 87 1.84 17.98 -11.04
N ASN A 88 2.19 16.95 -11.84
CA ASN A 88 2.82 17.15 -13.13
C ASN A 88 1.92 17.93 -14.10
N PRO A 89 2.46 18.68 -15.07
CA PRO A 89 1.66 19.39 -16.06
C PRO A 89 0.64 18.53 -16.83
N ASP A 90 0.90 17.22 -16.98
CA ASP A 90 0.01 16.24 -17.60
C ASP A 90 -0.71 15.33 -16.58
N GLY A 91 -0.68 15.69 -15.29
CA GLY A 91 -1.22 14.89 -14.18
C GLY A 91 -2.72 14.58 -14.31
N TYR A 92 -3.43 15.37 -15.12
CA TYR A 92 -4.83 15.14 -15.49
C TYR A 92 -5.08 13.75 -16.12
N LYS A 93 -4.05 13.09 -16.69
CA LYS A 93 -4.16 11.70 -17.18
C LYS A 93 -4.49 10.68 -16.08
N HIS A 94 -4.22 11.00 -14.82
CA HIS A 94 -4.49 10.15 -13.67
C HIS A 94 -5.87 10.40 -13.03
N ILE A 95 -6.62 11.40 -13.52
CA ILE A 95 -7.98 11.69 -13.04
C ILE A 95 -8.98 10.80 -13.78
N GLY A 96 -9.81 10.09 -13.03
CA GLY A 96 -10.87 9.21 -13.55
C GLY A 96 -11.91 9.99 -14.36
N ARG A 97 -12.41 9.36 -15.43
CA ARG A 97 -13.40 9.93 -16.35
C ARG A 97 -14.38 8.85 -16.81
N CYS A 98 -15.62 9.24 -17.10
CA CYS A 98 -16.56 8.41 -17.83
C CYS A 98 -16.07 8.23 -19.25
N LYS A 99 -16.13 7.01 -19.77
CA LYS A 99 -15.81 6.69 -21.16
C LYS A 99 -16.84 7.23 -22.15
N SER A 100 -18.08 7.45 -21.69
CA SER A 100 -19.19 7.91 -22.53
C SER A 100 -20.29 8.64 -21.76
N VAL A 101 -21.17 9.33 -22.49
CA VAL A 101 -22.42 9.89 -21.92
C VAL A 101 -23.37 8.78 -21.47
N ALA A 102 -23.36 7.62 -22.14
CA ALA A 102 -24.15 6.48 -21.70
C ALA A 102 -23.73 6.02 -20.29
N GLU A 103 -22.44 6.02 -19.98
CA GLU A 103 -21.92 5.75 -18.64
C GLU A 103 -22.28 6.88 -17.66
N LEU A 104 -22.15 8.16 -18.07
CA LEU A 104 -22.53 9.31 -17.23
C LEU A 104 -23.96 9.17 -16.68
N ARG A 105 -24.93 8.77 -17.52
CA ARG A 105 -26.34 8.58 -17.09
C ARG A 105 -26.54 7.50 -16.03
N THR A 106 -25.54 6.66 -15.78
CA THR A 106 -25.60 5.60 -14.76
C THR A 106 -25.00 6.03 -13.42
N ILE A 107 -24.27 7.15 -13.39
CA ILE A 107 -23.51 7.57 -12.22
C ILE A 107 -24.33 8.59 -11.44
N ARG A 108 -24.80 8.18 -10.25
CA ARG A 108 -25.55 9.07 -9.38
C ARG A 108 -24.62 10.04 -8.64
N PRO A 109 -24.78 11.36 -8.79
CA PRO A 109 -24.02 12.32 -8.00
C PRO A 109 -24.41 12.24 -6.52
N THR A 110 -23.45 12.52 -5.63
CA THR A 110 -23.63 12.49 -4.17
C THR A 110 -23.83 13.87 -3.55
N GLU A 111 -23.47 14.94 -4.26
CA GLU A 111 -23.63 16.33 -3.82
C GLU A 111 -23.94 17.29 -4.98
N HIS A 112 -24.65 18.38 -4.69
CA HIS A 112 -24.86 19.47 -5.65
C HIS A 112 -23.52 20.16 -5.93
N GLY A 113 -23.22 20.40 -7.20
CA GLY A 113 -21.94 20.96 -7.64
C GLY A 113 -20.85 19.92 -7.90
N GLN A 114 -21.11 18.61 -7.71
CA GLN A 114 -20.12 17.57 -8.00
C GLN A 114 -19.72 17.60 -9.47
N ARG A 115 -18.41 17.62 -9.74
CA ARG A 115 -17.85 17.65 -11.10
C ARG A 115 -17.49 16.24 -11.56
N ILE A 116 -17.74 15.96 -12.83
CA ILE A 116 -17.35 14.70 -13.48
C ILE A 116 -16.89 14.96 -14.91
N LEU A 117 -15.94 14.16 -15.36
CA LEU A 117 -15.36 14.25 -16.69
C LEU A 117 -15.91 13.14 -17.57
N VAL A 118 -16.20 13.48 -18.81
CA VAL A 118 -16.59 12.54 -19.87
C VAL A 118 -15.57 12.63 -20.98
N ASP A 119 -15.00 11.48 -21.37
CA ASP A 119 -13.96 11.40 -22.38
C ASP A 119 -14.51 11.76 -23.76
N THR A 120 -15.63 11.13 -24.15
CA THR A 120 -16.29 11.31 -25.46
C THR A 120 -17.79 11.05 -25.35
N TYR A 121 -18.59 11.42 -26.35
CA TYR A 121 -20.04 11.21 -26.30
C TYR A 121 -20.40 9.72 -26.35
N TYR A 122 -19.84 9.00 -27.33
CA TYR A 122 -19.95 7.54 -27.50
C TYR A 122 -18.64 6.88 -27.12
N GLU A 123 -18.68 5.75 -26.42
CA GLU A 123 -17.49 5.03 -25.98
C GLU A 123 -16.55 4.71 -27.18
N GLY A 124 -15.27 5.02 -27.02
CA GLY A 124 -14.25 4.86 -28.07
C GLY A 124 -14.33 5.90 -29.21
N GLY A 125 -15.16 6.93 -29.05
CA GLY A 125 -15.23 8.06 -29.99
C GLY A 125 -14.02 8.99 -29.89
N THR A 126 -14.13 10.17 -30.49
CA THR A 126 -13.10 11.22 -30.43
C THR A 126 -13.66 12.62 -30.15
N THR A 127 -14.97 12.74 -29.93
CA THR A 127 -15.68 14.02 -29.83
C THR A 127 -16.81 13.97 -28.80
N GLY A 128 -17.23 15.14 -28.32
CA GLY A 128 -18.41 15.29 -27.45
C GLY A 128 -18.20 14.85 -26.01
N GLY A 129 -16.95 14.81 -25.55
CA GLY A 129 -16.62 14.79 -24.13
C GLY A 129 -16.66 16.18 -23.52
N GLY A 130 -16.30 16.28 -22.25
CA GLY A 130 -16.30 17.53 -21.53
C GLY A 130 -16.43 17.33 -20.03
N GLU A 131 -16.64 18.43 -19.33
CA GLU A 131 -16.91 18.44 -17.91
C GLU A 131 -18.39 18.73 -17.66
N PHE A 132 -18.96 17.96 -16.74
CA PHE A 132 -20.34 18.13 -16.28
C PHE A 132 -20.37 18.41 -14.79
N VAL A 133 -21.38 19.15 -14.38
CA VAL A 133 -21.61 19.54 -12.99
C VAL A 133 -22.99 19.05 -12.60
N ALA A 134 -23.08 18.33 -11.49
CA ALA A 134 -24.33 17.84 -10.98
C ALA A 134 -25.16 18.98 -10.38
N ASP A 135 -26.40 19.14 -10.84
CA ASP A 135 -27.39 19.98 -10.20
C ASP A 135 -28.47 19.10 -9.56
N LEU A 136 -28.38 18.89 -8.24
CA LEU A 136 -29.39 18.14 -7.48
C LEU A 136 -30.66 18.95 -7.15
N GLN A 137 -30.68 20.26 -7.46
CA GLN A 137 -31.85 21.12 -7.24
C GLN A 137 -32.71 21.22 -8.48
N ASP A 138 -32.15 20.91 -9.65
CA ASP A 138 -32.89 20.82 -10.90
C ASP A 138 -33.64 19.48 -10.98
N LEU A 139 -34.97 19.57 -10.86
CA LEU A 139 -35.89 18.43 -10.91
C LEU A 139 -36.74 18.40 -12.19
N ILE A 140 -36.53 19.36 -13.10
CA ILE A 140 -37.47 19.61 -14.20
C ILE A 140 -36.81 19.65 -15.57
N THR A 141 -35.51 19.96 -15.65
CA THR A 141 -34.84 20.01 -16.95
C THR A 141 -34.71 18.60 -17.52
N PRO A 142 -35.28 18.33 -18.71
CA PRO A 142 -35.17 17.03 -19.33
C PRO A 142 -33.76 16.82 -19.90
N ASP A 143 -33.39 15.54 -20.05
CA ASP A 143 -32.21 15.17 -20.83
C ASP A 143 -32.35 15.66 -22.27
N ASP A 144 -31.41 16.50 -22.73
CA ASP A 144 -31.44 17.14 -24.04
C ASP A 144 -30.55 16.43 -25.08
N GLY A 145 -29.84 15.37 -24.67
CA GLY A 145 -28.92 14.64 -25.53
C GLY A 145 -27.62 15.38 -25.85
N GLY A 146 -27.28 16.47 -25.15
CA GLY A 146 -26.10 17.28 -25.44
C GLY A 146 -25.45 17.94 -24.23
N THR A 147 -26.18 18.80 -23.52
CA THR A 147 -25.65 19.62 -22.43
C THR A 147 -26.28 19.32 -21.07
N CYS A 148 -27.48 18.75 -21.06
CA CYS A 148 -28.17 18.27 -19.86
C CYS A 148 -28.40 16.76 -19.98
N PHE A 149 -27.88 16.02 -19.01
CA PHE A 149 -28.06 14.57 -18.92
C PHE A 149 -28.69 14.21 -17.58
N VAL A 150 -29.76 13.42 -17.62
CA VAL A 150 -30.51 13.04 -16.42
C VAL A 150 -30.15 11.62 -16.01
N VAL A 151 -29.93 11.43 -14.72
CA VAL A 151 -29.75 10.12 -14.10
C VAL A 151 -31.10 9.65 -13.57
N ASP A 152 -31.55 8.48 -14.00
CA ASP A 152 -32.85 7.93 -13.59
C ASP A 152 -32.94 7.76 -12.07
N GLY A 153 -34.04 8.22 -11.49
CA GLY A 153 -34.32 8.09 -10.06
C GLY A 153 -33.64 9.12 -9.17
N ASN A 154 -33.10 10.22 -9.69
CA ASN A 154 -32.40 11.23 -8.87
C ASN A 154 -33.29 12.12 -7.97
N GLY A 155 -34.55 11.74 -7.73
CA GLY A 155 -35.41 12.37 -6.72
C GLY A 155 -36.17 13.59 -7.22
N GLY A 156 -37.04 13.36 -8.21
CA GLY A 156 -38.27 14.11 -8.47
C GLY A 156 -39.39 13.11 -8.73
#